data_AF-A0AAD1XBU7-F1
#
_entry.id   AF-A0AAD1XBU7-F1
#
_cell.length_a   1.000
_cell.length_b   1.000
_cell.length_c   1.000
_cell.angle_alpha   90.00
_cell.angle_beta   90.00
_cell.angle_gamma   90.00
#
_symmetry.space_group_name_H-M   'P 1'
#
loop_
_entity.id
_entity.type
_entity.pdbx_description
1 polymer ?
#
loop_
_entity_poly.entity_id
_entity_poly.type
_entity_poly.pdbx_seq_one_letter_code
_entity_poly.pdbx_strand_id
1 'polypeptide(L)'
;MEKDLILKSGDIVGKSYAELGYQSLRSLGNEIKELIDQRKIPKEPWQNVTIKIFLAQIAAMDSNNYKNNCGVGEREGRIYSEFVRERNFDLAHGIGRSGDVNAIQPKAIGSSLVVQLTKFLTLHAFKIMGLNCIKDALVLPLATGMSLSLTLLTLKDQYPEREYVIFSRIDQKTCLKAIKTANLTPIVVDPIEDGDELITDVEQIEKILDERSSEILCVYCTTSCFAPRGYDKIIEVAQLCKKYETPHFINNAYGLQCGRVSNDINLAVKKGRVDVLISSTDKNFMVPVGGSIIYGPKKKDIVEKVNKNYPGRASGSAVIDLFLTLLQMGEDNLRALLKERKENFKYLFENIQTVLEKYGERVLISKNNKISMACTLKNLPDGYDPTFFGSYMFSRRVSGLRVLKAGPEKEVGGVKFKNYGSHSDNYSHLPFFTVAAAIGGTQKEIDVFLKRLDEALAKIHSKPDHVEPEESKEDCKEPN
;
A
#
# COMPACT_ATOMS: atom_id res chain seq x y z
N MET A 1 34.55 -5.16 -10.81
CA MET A 1 35.61 -6.16 -10.96
C MET A 1 36.85 -5.47 -11.51
N GLU A 2 38.02 -5.81 -11.00
CA GLU A 2 39.27 -5.22 -11.47
C GLU A 2 39.57 -5.69 -12.90
N LYS A 3 39.80 -4.72 -13.81
CA LYS A 3 40.19 -4.97 -15.20
C LYS A 3 41.39 -5.91 -15.27
N ASP A 4 42.36 -5.72 -14.40
CA ASP A 4 43.61 -6.47 -14.36
C ASP A 4 43.39 -7.95 -14.04
N LEU A 5 42.41 -8.29 -13.20
CA LEU A 5 42.08 -9.68 -12.89
C LEU A 5 41.53 -10.41 -14.13
N ILE A 6 40.62 -9.76 -14.86
CA ILE A 6 39.99 -10.37 -16.04
C ILE A 6 40.99 -10.47 -17.17
N LEU A 7 41.82 -9.45 -17.39
CA LEU A 7 42.85 -9.50 -18.44
C LEU A 7 43.94 -10.54 -18.15
N LYS A 8 44.31 -10.77 -16.89
CA LYS A 8 45.22 -11.87 -16.49
C LYS A 8 44.66 -13.25 -16.85
N SER A 9 43.33 -13.44 -16.84
CA SER A 9 42.74 -14.70 -17.31
C SER A 9 43.01 -14.99 -18.78
N GLY A 10 43.40 -13.98 -19.57
CA GLY A 10 43.79 -14.11 -20.96
C GLY A 10 45.02 -15.00 -21.18
N ASP A 11 45.85 -15.21 -20.15
CA ASP A 11 46.96 -16.16 -20.20
C ASP A 11 46.47 -17.63 -20.18
N ILE A 12 45.21 -17.87 -19.79
CA ILE A 12 44.57 -19.19 -19.69
C ILE A 12 43.61 -19.41 -20.86
N VAL A 13 42.71 -18.44 -21.13
CA VAL A 13 41.62 -18.59 -22.11
C VAL A 13 41.89 -17.87 -23.44
N GLY A 14 43.03 -17.20 -23.57
CA GLY A 14 43.37 -16.35 -24.71
C GLY A 14 42.95 -14.88 -24.51
N LYS A 15 43.84 -13.96 -24.90
CA LYS A 15 43.68 -12.51 -24.66
C LYS A 15 42.41 -11.92 -25.28
N SER A 16 42.06 -12.32 -26.51
CA SER A 16 40.85 -11.84 -27.19
C SER A 16 39.57 -12.26 -26.47
N TYR A 17 39.51 -13.51 -26.00
CA TYR A 17 38.36 -14.02 -25.25
C TYR A 17 38.24 -13.37 -23.86
N ALA A 18 39.36 -13.14 -23.17
CA ALA A 18 39.37 -12.40 -21.92
C ALA A 18 38.87 -10.95 -22.07
N GLU A 19 39.26 -10.27 -23.17
CA GLU A 19 38.76 -8.92 -23.47
C GLU A 19 37.25 -8.91 -23.72
N LEU A 20 36.71 -9.90 -24.46
CA LEU A 20 35.26 -10.05 -24.63
C LEU A 20 34.53 -10.23 -23.29
N GLY A 21 35.08 -11.07 -22.40
CA GLY A 21 34.56 -11.24 -21.04
C GLY A 21 34.61 -9.94 -20.22
N TYR A 22 35.71 -9.19 -20.31
CA TYR A 22 35.84 -7.89 -19.66
C TYR A 22 34.80 -6.87 -20.16
N GLN A 23 34.58 -6.81 -21.48
CA GLN A 23 33.57 -5.91 -22.07
C GLN A 23 32.16 -6.21 -21.54
N SER A 24 31.79 -7.50 -21.45
CA SER A 24 30.52 -7.92 -20.87
C SER A 24 30.38 -7.49 -19.40
N LEU A 25 31.40 -7.74 -18.57
CA LEU A 25 31.40 -7.35 -17.16
C LEU A 25 31.41 -5.84 -16.95
N ARG A 26 32.02 -5.08 -17.87
CA ARG A 26 31.99 -3.62 -17.87
C ARG A 26 30.59 -3.09 -18.13
N SER A 27 29.80 -3.73 -19.01
CA SER A 27 28.41 -3.35 -19.24
C SER A 27 27.59 -3.43 -17.95
N LEU A 28 27.72 -4.53 -17.21
CA LEU A 28 27.06 -4.70 -15.90
C LEU A 28 27.51 -3.64 -14.88
N GLY A 29 28.81 -3.33 -14.87
CA GLY A 29 29.36 -2.27 -14.02
C GLY A 29 28.82 -0.88 -14.36
N ASN A 30 28.54 -0.61 -15.64
CA ASN A 30 27.95 0.66 -16.08
C ASN A 30 26.51 0.82 -15.58
N GLU A 31 25.69 -0.24 -15.61
CA GLU A 31 24.33 -0.21 -15.06
C GLU A 31 24.33 0.16 -13.58
N ILE A 32 25.19 -0.48 -12.78
CA ILE A 32 25.34 -0.19 -11.34
C ILE A 32 25.80 1.25 -11.11
N LYS A 33 26.79 1.70 -11.89
CA LYS A 33 27.28 3.08 -11.81
C LYS A 33 26.17 4.08 -12.13
N GLU A 34 25.42 3.84 -13.20
CA GLU A 34 24.30 4.70 -13.60
C GLU A 34 23.23 4.80 -12.50
N LEU A 35 22.88 3.68 -11.85
CA LEU A 35 21.97 3.69 -10.71
C LEU A 35 22.46 4.60 -9.58
N ILE A 36 23.75 4.53 -9.23
CA ILE A 36 24.35 5.33 -8.14
C ILE A 36 24.42 6.82 -8.52
N ASP A 37 24.77 7.11 -9.78
CA ASP A 37 24.91 8.48 -10.29
C ASP A 37 23.54 9.15 -10.44
N GLN A 38 22.58 8.46 -11.05
CA GLN A 38 21.25 9.00 -11.36
C GLN A 38 20.28 8.91 -10.19
N ARG A 39 20.41 7.88 -9.34
CA ARG A 39 19.53 7.60 -8.21
C ARG A 39 18.06 7.50 -8.63
N LYS A 40 17.85 6.83 -9.77
CA LYS A 40 16.57 6.66 -10.42
C LYS A 40 16.36 5.21 -10.76
N ILE A 41 15.09 4.82 -10.84
CA ILE A 41 14.65 3.54 -11.37
C ILE A 41 15.23 3.41 -12.78
N PRO A 42 15.88 2.28 -13.14
CA PRO A 42 16.42 2.09 -14.48
C PRO A 42 15.29 2.12 -15.49
N LYS A 43 15.55 2.64 -16.70
CA LYS A 43 14.53 2.70 -17.75
C LYS A 43 14.00 1.31 -18.08
N GLU A 44 14.92 0.41 -18.39
CA GLU A 44 14.65 -1.00 -18.64
C GLU A 44 14.88 -1.86 -17.37
N PRO A 45 14.14 -2.97 -17.22
CA PRO A 45 14.35 -3.96 -16.17
C PRO A 45 15.79 -4.46 -16.04
N TRP A 46 16.30 -4.50 -14.81
CA TRP A 46 17.55 -5.21 -14.55
C TRP A 46 17.36 -6.72 -14.61
N GLN A 47 18.34 -7.39 -15.21
CA GLN A 47 18.40 -8.85 -15.25
C GLN A 47 18.80 -9.42 -13.88
N ASN A 48 18.36 -10.64 -13.60
CA ASN A 48 18.66 -11.33 -12.34
C ASN A 48 20.18 -11.45 -12.07
N VAL A 49 20.99 -11.57 -13.11
CA VAL A 49 22.45 -11.63 -12.96
C VAL A 49 23.05 -10.30 -12.46
N THR A 50 22.62 -9.15 -13.01
CA THR A 50 23.06 -7.82 -12.55
C THR A 50 22.71 -7.63 -11.09
N ILE A 51 21.47 -7.96 -10.71
CA ILE A 51 20.97 -7.82 -9.34
C ILE A 51 21.77 -8.68 -8.37
N LYS A 52 22.01 -9.96 -8.69
CA LYS A 52 22.78 -10.86 -7.83
C LYS A 52 24.21 -10.36 -7.62
N ILE A 53 24.87 -9.90 -8.70
CA ILE A 53 26.22 -9.33 -8.60
C ILE A 53 26.22 -8.09 -7.72
N PHE A 54 25.24 -7.20 -7.90
CA PHE A 54 25.17 -5.97 -7.11
C PHE A 54 24.87 -6.26 -5.64
N LEU A 55 23.94 -7.17 -5.34
CA LEU A 55 23.64 -7.60 -3.97
C LEU A 55 24.85 -8.24 -3.29
N ALA A 56 25.61 -9.07 -3.99
CA ALA A 56 26.85 -9.64 -3.43
C ALA A 56 27.88 -8.55 -3.09
N GLN A 57 28.00 -7.53 -3.93
CA GLN A 57 28.86 -6.37 -3.66
C GLN A 57 28.36 -5.58 -2.44
N ILE A 58 27.06 -5.33 -2.35
CA ILE A 58 26.42 -4.67 -1.20
C ILE A 58 26.65 -5.46 0.08
N ALA A 59 26.39 -6.77 0.07
CA ALA A 59 26.55 -7.62 1.24
C ALA A 59 28.00 -7.63 1.74
N ALA A 60 28.98 -7.67 0.82
CA ALA A 60 30.39 -7.61 1.17
C ALA A 60 30.82 -6.29 1.85
N MET A 61 30.00 -5.23 1.77
CA MET A 61 30.26 -3.95 2.44
C MET A 61 29.80 -3.93 3.91
N ASP A 62 29.00 -4.91 4.34
CA ASP A 62 28.56 -5.01 5.73
C ASP A 62 29.58 -5.78 6.58
N SER A 63 29.86 -5.29 7.79
CA SER A 63 30.96 -5.78 8.62
C SER A 63 30.82 -7.25 9.03
N ASN A 64 29.59 -7.77 9.12
CA ASN A 64 29.34 -9.19 9.39
C ASN A 64 29.87 -10.12 8.29
N ASN A 65 30.18 -9.59 7.10
CA ASN A 65 30.70 -10.34 5.95
C ASN A 65 32.18 -10.04 5.65
N TYR A 66 32.85 -9.20 6.46
CA TYR A 66 34.27 -8.92 6.26
C TYR A 66 35.11 -10.17 6.54
N LYS A 67 36.09 -10.42 5.66
CA LYS A 67 37.10 -11.44 5.90
C LYS A 67 37.89 -11.08 7.16
N ASN A 68 38.07 -12.04 8.07
CA ASN A 68 38.75 -11.87 9.35
C ASN A 68 38.07 -10.88 10.32
N ASN A 69 36.76 -10.64 10.20
CA ASN A 69 36.02 -9.90 11.21
C ASN A 69 36.08 -10.62 12.57
N CYS A 70 36.30 -9.86 13.64
CA CYS A 70 36.22 -10.36 15.02
C CYS A 70 35.17 -9.56 15.79
N GLY A 71 33.93 -10.07 15.82
CA GLY A 71 32.83 -9.43 16.53
C GLY A 71 32.87 -9.72 18.03
N VAL A 72 33.13 -8.71 18.85
CA VAL A 72 33.14 -8.79 20.33
C VAL A 72 31.96 -8.07 20.99
N GLY A 73 31.01 -7.58 20.18
CA GLY A 73 29.77 -6.96 20.65
C GLY A 73 28.60 -7.93 20.82
N GLU A 74 27.52 -7.38 21.34
CA GLU A 74 26.23 -8.06 21.55
C GLU A 74 25.41 -8.17 20.25
N ARG A 75 25.62 -7.26 19.30
CA ARG A 75 24.89 -7.19 18.02
C ARG A 75 25.84 -7.16 16.82
N GLU A 76 26.39 -8.34 16.50
CA GLU A 76 27.41 -8.55 15.47
C GLU A 76 26.87 -9.16 14.16
N GLY A 77 25.55 -9.25 13.99
CA GLY A 77 24.95 -9.76 12.75
C GLY A 77 25.22 -11.26 12.49
N ARG A 78 25.44 -12.05 13.55
CA ARG A 78 25.63 -13.50 13.44
C ARG A 78 24.30 -14.15 13.03
N ILE A 79 24.31 -14.95 11.96
CA ILE A 79 23.15 -15.73 11.48
C ILE A 79 23.50 -17.22 11.56
N TYR A 80 22.66 -18.00 12.25
CA TYR A 80 22.86 -19.44 12.46
C TYR A 80 22.39 -20.29 11.27
N SER A 81 21.20 -20.00 10.73
CA SER A 81 20.61 -20.77 9.63
C SER A 81 21.04 -20.22 8.28
N GLU A 82 21.57 -21.10 7.42
CA GLU A 82 21.97 -20.73 6.06
C GLU A 82 20.78 -20.27 5.22
N PHE A 83 19.63 -20.93 5.31
CA PHE A 83 18.41 -20.45 4.64
C PHE A 83 18.00 -19.05 5.07
N VAL A 84 18.20 -18.70 6.35
CA VAL A 84 17.92 -17.33 6.84
C VAL A 84 18.96 -16.35 6.29
N ARG A 85 20.22 -16.74 6.17
CA ARG A 85 21.28 -15.92 5.57
C ARG A 85 20.98 -15.64 4.09
N GLU A 86 20.72 -16.68 3.31
CA GLU A 86 20.46 -16.60 1.88
C GLU A 86 19.21 -15.76 1.56
N ARG A 87 18.09 -15.99 2.26
CA ARG A 87 16.85 -15.23 2.02
C ARG A 87 16.96 -13.73 2.36
N ASN A 88 17.96 -13.35 3.16
CA ASN A 88 18.26 -11.96 3.51
C ASN A 88 19.48 -11.41 2.75
N PHE A 89 20.00 -12.15 1.76
CA PHE A 89 21.14 -11.75 0.93
C PHE A 89 22.37 -11.36 1.77
N ASP A 90 22.63 -12.08 2.87
CA ASP A 90 23.72 -11.81 3.81
C ASP A 90 23.65 -10.44 4.56
N LEU A 91 22.52 -9.73 4.46
CA LEU A 91 22.29 -8.45 5.14
C LEU A 91 21.70 -8.68 6.54
N ALA A 92 22.57 -8.70 7.56
CA ALA A 92 22.20 -9.12 8.91
C ALA A 92 21.85 -7.98 9.89
N HIS A 93 22.25 -6.75 9.59
CA HIS A 93 22.26 -5.66 10.58
C HIS A 93 20.98 -4.83 10.67
N GLY A 94 20.03 -5.06 9.76
CA GLY A 94 18.81 -4.26 9.62
C GLY A 94 19.10 -2.84 9.11
N ILE A 95 18.16 -1.92 9.36
CA ILE A 95 18.26 -0.52 8.92
C ILE A 95 18.37 0.43 10.11
N GLY A 96 19.06 1.55 9.87
CA GLY A 96 19.13 2.67 10.81
C GLY A 96 20.03 2.46 12.02
N ARG A 97 19.84 3.36 12.98
CA ARG A 97 20.51 3.42 14.28
C ARG A 97 19.46 3.62 15.38
N SER A 98 19.90 3.55 16.64
CA SER A 98 19.01 3.59 17.80
C SER A 98 18.10 4.81 17.89
N GLY A 99 18.53 5.97 17.39
CA GLY A 99 17.76 7.22 17.41
C GLY A 99 17.32 7.76 16.05
N ASP A 100 17.54 7.01 14.96
CA ASP A 100 17.16 7.42 13.60
C ASP A 100 17.15 6.19 12.68
N VAL A 101 15.97 5.81 12.17
CA VAL A 101 15.79 4.58 11.39
C VAL A 101 16.35 4.66 9.95
N ASN A 102 16.69 5.85 9.45
CA ASN A 102 17.37 6.07 8.17
C ASN A 102 18.86 6.42 8.31
N ALA A 103 19.38 6.60 9.51
CA ALA A 103 20.78 6.97 9.70
C ALA A 103 21.74 5.89 9.19
N ILE A 104 22.85 6.34 8.60
CA ILE A 104 23.91 5.47 8.09
C ILE A 104 24.47 4.61 9.25
N GLN A 105 24.44 3.30 9.08
CA GLN A 105 24.94 2.32 10.03
C GLN A 105 26.41 2.01 9.73
N PRO A 106 27.38 2.40 10.58
CA PRO A 106 28.80 2.16 10.32
C PRO A 106 29.17 0.68 10.25
N LYS A 107 28.42 -0.21 10.93
CA LYS A 107 28.60 -1.68 10.82
C LYS A 107 27.99 -2.28 9.55
N ALA A 108 27.18 -1.51 8.81
CA ALA A 108 26.34 -2.02 7.73
C ALA A 108 26.22 -0.99 6.59
N ILE A 109 27.35 -0.73 5.93
CA ILE A 109 27.46 0.30 4.89
C ILE A 109 26.64 -0.11 3.66
N GLY A 110 26.66 -1.39 3.29
CA GLY A 110 25.86 -1.95 2.21
C GLY A 110 24.37 -1.85 2.50
N SER A 111 23.92 -2.30 3.68
CA SER A 111 22.52 -2.13 4.10
C SER A 111 22.10 -0.66 4.10
N SER A 112 22.97 0.25 4.54
CA SER A 112 22.72 1.70 4.51
C SER A 112 22.59 2.24 3.09
N LEU A 113 23.42 1.77 2.17
CA LEU A 113 23.36 2.14 0.75
C LEU A 113 22.01 1.71 0.14
N VAL A 114 21.54 0.49 0.44
CA VAL A 114 20.22 0.02 0.00
C VAL A 114 19.13 0.95 0.49
N VAL A 115 19.09 1.29 1.79
CA VAL A 115 18.09 2.21 2.36
C VAL A 115 18.05 3.55 1.61
N GLN A 116 19.21 4.15 1.37
CA GLN A 116 19.29 5.44 0.68
C GLN A 116 18.87 5.33 -0.79
N LEU A 117 19.31 4.28 -1.50
CA LEU A 117 18.88 4.04 -2.88
C LEU A 117 17.37 3.80 -2.94
N THR A 118 16.80 2.95 -2.09
CA THR A 118 15.36 2.70 -2.03
C THR A 118 14.57 3.98 -1.85
N LYS A 119 15.03 4.89 -0.98
CA LYS A 119 14.41 6.21 -0.81
C LYS A 119 14.42 7.00 -2.12
N PHE A 120 15.55 7.10 -2.82
CA PHE A 120 15.63 7.81 -4.10
C PHE A 120 14.77 7.15 -5.18
N LEU A 121 14.80 5.82 -5.29
CA LEU A 121 13.98 5.05 -6.22
C LEU A 121 12.49 5.24 -5.94
N THR A 122 12.08 5.26 -4.67
CA THR A 122 10.69 5.51 -4.27
C THR A 122 10.24 6.91 -4.67
N LEU A 123 11.08 7.94 -4.45
CA LEU A 123 10.79 9.30 -4.92
C LEU A 123 10.73 9.39 -6.44
N HIS A 124 11.51 8.57 -7.16
CA HIS A 124 11.39 8.46 -8.61
C HIS A 124 10.10 7.77 -9.04
N ALA A 125 9.72 6.67 -8.36
CA ALA A 125 8.46 5.96 -8.59
C ALA A 125 7.26 6.91 -8.47
N PHE A 126 7.26 7.79 -7.46
CA PHE A 126 6.21 8.80 -7.29
C PHE A 126 6.06 9.68 -8.54
N LYS A 127 7.16 10.15 -9.14
CA LYS A 127 7.10 10.94 -10.38
C LYS A 127 6.51 10.14 -11.54
N ILE A 128 6.91 8.88 -11.69
CA ILE A 128 6.37 7.96 -12.72
C ILE A 128 4.86 7.76 -12.52
N MET A 129 4.42 7.65 -11.27
CA MET A 129 3.02 7.51 -10.85
C MET A 129 2.24 8.85 -10.86
N GLY A 130 2.84 9.92 -11.37
CA GLY A 130 2.20 11.24 -11.54
C GLY A 130 2.22 12.13 -10.28
N LEU A 131 2.89 11.72 -9.21
CA LEU A 131 2.97 12.42 -7.95
C LEU A 131 4.24 13.29 -7.88
N ASN A 132 4.12 14.53 -8.34
CA ASN A 132 5.27 15.44 -8.56
C ASN A 132 5.55 16.40 -7.39
N CYS A 133 4.58 16.56 -6.49
CA CYS A 133 4.66 17.48 -5.36
C CYS A 133 5.47 16.96 -4.17
N ILE A 134 5.78 15.67 -4.15
CA ILE A 134 6.48 15.02 -3.03
C ILE A 134 7.97 15.22 -3.13
N LYS A 135 8.59 15.51 -1.98
CA LYS A 135 10.00 15.88 -1.87
C LYS A 135 10.76 15.05 -0.87
N ASP A 136 10.06 14.34 0.02
CA ASP A 136 10.68 13.44 0.98
C ASP A 136 9.82 12.21 1.22
N ALA A 137 10.49 11.10 1.55
CA ALA A 137 9.89 9.80 1.77
C ALA A 137 10.73 8.99 2.78
N LEU A 138 10.03 8.18 3.56
CA LEU A 138 10.56 7.25 4.56
C LEU A 138 9.88 5.90 4.34
N VAL A 139 10.66 4.90 3.93
CA VAL A 139 10.18 3.52 3.77
C VAL A 139 10.40 2.80 5.08
N LEU A 140 9.34 2.25 5.67
CA LEU A 140 9.39 1.53 6.95
C LEU A 140 8.91 0.09 6.80
N PRO A 141 9.51 -0.86 7.55
CA PRO A 141 9.01 -2.23 7.70
C PRO A 141 7.85 -2.29 8.71
N LEU A 142 6.86 -1.41 8.51
CA LEU A 142 5.61 -1.37 9.23
C LEU A 142 4.46 -1.47 8.24
N ALA A 143 3.43 -2.24 8.56
CA ALA A 143 2.17 -2.16 7.84
C ALA A 143 1.60 -0.73 7.93
N THR A 144 0.81 -0.31 6.92
CA THR A 144 0.23 1.05 6.84
C THR A 144 -0.40 1.51 8.16
N GLY A 145 -1.11 0.64 8.86
CA GLY A 145 -1.71 0.93 10.17
C GLY A 145 -0.74 1.41 11.23
N MET A 146 0.39 0.72 11.37
CA MET A 146 1.40 1.09 12.37
C MET A 146 2.12 2.37 11.98
N SER A 147 2.35 2.59 10.68
CA SER A 147 2.89 3.87 10.18
C SER A 147 1.92 5.03 10.40
N LEU A 148 0.61 4.78 10.28
CA LEU A 148 -0.42 5.75 10.65
C LEU A 148 -0.31 6.10 12.14
N SER A 149 -0.27 5.09 13.03
CA SER A 149 -0.11 5.31 14.47
C SER A 149 1.17 6.07 14.82
N LEU A 150 2.32 5.67 14.26
CA LEU A 150 3.62 6.32 14.51
C LEU A 150 3.60 7.79 14.09
N THR A 151 2.95 8.09 12.96
CA THR A 151 2.80 9.46 12.47
C THR A 151 1.87 10.27 13.37
N LEU A 152 0.76 9.69 13.84
CA LEU A 152 -0.13 10.34 14.82
C LEU A 152 0.59 10.62 16.15
N LEU A 153 1.36 9.66 16.67
CA LEU A 153 2.19 9.85 17.87
C LEU A 153 3.19 10.99 17.68
N THR A 154 3.81 11.08 16.50
CA THR A 154 4.75 12.16 16.17
C THR A 154 4.06 13.52 15.99
N LEU A 155 2.81 13.54 15.55
CA LEU A 155 2.00 14.77 15.57
C LEU A 155 1.60 15.12 17.00
N LYS A 156 1.19 14.15 17.83
CA LYS A 156 0.80 14.38 19.23
C LYS A 156 1.96 14.94 20.07
N ASP A 157 3.18 14.45 19.85
CA ASP A 157 4.39 15.01 20.45
C ASP A 157 4.60 16.50 20.08
N GLN A 158 4.24 16.90 18.86
CA GLN A 158 4.33 18.31 18.42
C GLN A 158 3.17 19.19 18.92
N TYR A 159 2.01 18.59 19.20
CA TYR A 159 0.83 19.28 19.69
C TYR A 159 0.25 18.54 20.91
N PRO A 160 0.91 18.59 22.08
CA PRO A 160 0.54 17.79 23.25
C PRO A 160 -0.88 18.05 23.76
N GLU A 161 -1.40 19.26 23.55
CA GLU A 161 -2.73 19.66 23.99
C GLU A 161 -3.86 19.16 23.08
N ARG A 162 -3.55 18.66 21.87
CA ARG A 162 -4.56 18.25 20.88
C ARG A 162 -4.90 16.78 21.01
N GLU A 163 -6.17 16.45 21.24
CA GLU A 163 -6.60 15.07 21.55
C GLU A 163 -7.45 14.44 20.46
N TYR A 164 -8.01 15.24 19.56
CA TYR A 164 -9.02 14.79 18.62
C TYR A 164 -8.50 14.65 17.20
N VAL A 165 -8.99 13.65 16.49
CA VAL A 165 -8.74 13.47 15.05
C VAL A 165 -10.08 13.51 14.33
N ILE A 166 -10.29 14.49 13.45
CA ILE A 166 -11.46 14.48 12.57
C ILE A 166 -11.23 13.36 11.55
N PHE A 167 -12.04 12.30 11.65
CA PHE A 167 -11.91 11.10 10.84
C PHE A 167 -13.05 11.01 9.85
N SER A 168 -12.77 11.31 8.58
CA SER A 168 -13.73 11.07 7.50
C SER A 168 -13.97 9.56 7.40
N ARG A 169 -15.17 9.11 7.76
CA ARG A 169 -15.46 7.70 8.00
C ARG A 169 -15.07 6.84 6.82
N ILE A 170 -14.32 5.79 7.12
CA ILE A 170 -14.12 4.63 6.27
C ILE A 170 -14.11 3.38 7.17
N ASP A 171 -14.89 2.39 6.78
CA ASP A 171 -15.11 1.18 7.57
C ASP A 171 -13.98 0.17 7.35
N GLN A 172 -12.78 0.56 7.77
CA GLN A 172 -11.58 -0.26 7.76
C GLN A 172 -10.97 -0.22 9.17
N LYS A 173 -10.87 -1.40 9.81
CA LYS A 173 -10.56 -1.50 11.25
C LYS A 173 -9.22 -0.85 11.62
N THR A 174 -8.22 -1.01 10.75
CA THR A 174 -6.87 -0.47 10.95
C THR A 174 -6.85 1.05 11.07
N CYS A 175 -7.73 1.78 10.37
CA CYS A 175 -7.76 3.25 10.40
C CYS A 175 -8.13 3.76 11.80
N LEU A 176 -9.25 3.29 12.35
CA LEU A 176 -9.67 3.65 13.71
C LEU A 176 -8.74 3.09 14.78
N LYS A 177 -8.26 1.85 14.61
CA LYS A 177 -7.26 1.28 15.51
C LYS A 177 -5.99 2.11 15.55
N ALA A 178 -5.55 2.69 14.42
CA ALA A 178 -4.36 3.53 14.41
C ALA A 178 -4.53 4.80 15.25
N ILE A 179 -5.69 5.45 15.17
CA ILE A 179 -6.04 6.60 16.00
C ILE A 179 -6.03 6.22 17.48
N LYS A 180 -6.68 5.10 17.84
CA LYS A 180 -6.72 4.61 19.23
C LYS A 180 -5.37 4.14 19.75
N THR A 181 -4.55 3.48 18.94
CA THR A 181 -3.18 3.11 19.31
C THR A 181 -2.31 4.33 19.62
N ALA A 182 -2.56 5.46 18.96
CA ALA A 182 -1.89 6.73 19.26
C ALA A 182 -2.47 7.45 20.49
N ASN A 183 -3.40 6.82 21.22
CA ASN A 183 -4.11 7.38 22.37
C ASN A 183 -4.87 8.69 22.04
N LEU A 184 -5.55 8.71 20.90
CA LEU A 184 -6.33 9.85 20.42
C LEU A 184 -7.82 9.50 20.31
N THR A 185 -8.66 10.53 20.25
CA THR A 185 -10.12 10.38 20.14
C THR A 185 -10.60 10.73 18.72
N PRO A 186 -11.15 9.76 17.96
CA PRO A 186 -11.70 10.06 16.65
C PRO A 186 -13.02 10.81 16.80
N ILE A 187 -13.17 11.92 16.07
CA ILE A 187 -14.45 12.55 15.77
C ILE A 187 -14.84 12.03 14.39
N VAL A 188 -15.77 11.08 14.34
CA VAL A 188 -16.19 10.45 13.10
C VAL A 188 -17.12 11.39 12.35
N VAL A 189 -16.79 11.65 11.08
CA VAL A 189 -17.66 12.38 10.15
C VAL A 189 -18.16 11.38 9.11
N ASP A 190 -19.47 11.11 9.12
CA ASP A 190 -20.10 10.24 8.13
C ASP A 190 -20.09 10.90 6.74
N PRO A 191 -19.92 10.12 5.65
CA PRO A 191 -20.06 10.65 4.31
C PRO A 191 -21.53 10.92 3.96
N ILE A 192 -21.74 11.82 3.00
CA ILE A 192 -23.05 12.12 2.42
C ILE A 192 -23.29 11.20 1.21
N GLU A 193 -24.49 10.67 1.08
CA GLU A 193 -24.92 9.92 -0.10
C GLU A 193 -25.30 10.89 -1.24
N ASP A 194 -24.58 10.83 -2.36
CA ASP A 194 -24.80 11.61 -3.59
C ASP A 194 -25.02 10.64 -4.76
N GLY A 195 -26.29 10.35 -5.04
CA GLY A 195 -26.67 9.26 -5.93
C GLY A 195 -26.19 7.92 -5.36
N ASP A 196 -25.40 7.17 -6.13
CA ASP A 196 -24.83 5.90 -5.66
C ASP A 196 -23.55 6.09 -4.82
N GLU A 197 -22.90 7.26 -4.86
CA GLU A 197 -21.58 7.47 -4.23
C GLU A 197 -21.70 8.05 -2.82
N LEU A 198 -20.86 7.57 -1.90
CA LEU A 198 -20.66 8.23 -0.60
C LEU A 198 -19.48 9.22 -0.70
N ILE A 199 -19.77 10.51 -0.54
CA ILE A 199 -18.81 11.62 -0.68
C ILE A 199 -18.48 12.27 0.66
N THR A 200 -17.34 12.98 0.75
CA THR A 200 -16.95 13.70 1.97
C THR A 200 -17.96 14.78 2.35
N ASP A 201 -18.36 14.79 3.61
CA ASP A 201 -19.06 15.91 4.24
C ASP A 201 -18.06 17.02 4.63
N VAL A 202 -17.75 17.88 3.66
CA VAL A 202 -16.80 18.99 3.84
C VAL A 202 -17.36 20.03 4.79
N GLU A 203 -18.68 20.25 4.80
CA GLU A 203 -19.35 21.23 5.64
C GLU A 203 -19.27 20.83 7.11
N GLN A 204 -19.52 19.55 7.43
CA GLN A 204 -19.40 19.05 8.80
C GLN A 204 -17.95 19.08 9.30
N ILE A 205 -16.97 18.81 8.43
CA ILE A 205 -15.54 18.99 8.76
C ILE A 205 -15.24 20.47 9.08
N GLU A 206 -15.70 21.40 8.24
CA GLU A 206 -15.51 22.83 8.47
C GLU A 206 -16.14 23.30 9.77
N LYS A 207 -17.38 22.87 10.06
CA LYS A 207 -18.08 23.19 11.30
C LYS A 207 -17.30 22.75 12.54
N ILE A 208 -16.76 21.52 12.56
CA ILE A 208 -15.95 21.04 13.69
C ILE A 208 -14.66 21.85 13.84
N LEU A 209 -14.01 22.24 12.73
CA LEU A 209 -12.82 23.07 12.77
C LEU A 209 -13.11 24.49 13.28
N ASP A 210 -14.24 25.07 12.88
CA ASP A 210 -14.67 26.39 13.35
C ASP A 210 -14.95 26.39 14.86
N GLU A 211 -15.62 25.34 15.36
CA GLU A 211 -15.98 25.20 16.78
C GLU A 211 -14.77 24.92 17.68
N ARG A 212 -13.80 24.09 17.24
CA ARG A 212 -12.75 23.56 18.14
C ARG A 212 -11.40 23.20 17.49
N SER A 213 -10.97 23.89 16.43
CA SER A 213 -9.68 23.64 15.74
C SER A 213 -8.45 23.56 16.65
N SER A 214 -8.45 24.28 17.78
CA SER A 214 -7.37 24.28 18.77
C SER A 214 -7.15 22.91 19.44
N GLU A 215 -8.19 22.06 19.49
CA GLU A 215 -8.15 20.71 20.07
C GLU A 215 -7.90 19.61 19.01
N ILE A 216 -7.98 19.96 17.71
CA ILE A 216 -7.90 19.00 16.60
C ILE A 216 -6.46 18.76 16.18
N LEU A 217 -5.95 17.56 16.44
CA LEU A 217 -4.60 17.14 16.06
C LEU A 217 -4.43 17.12 14.54
N CYS A 218 -5.38 16.53 13.82
CA CYS A 218 -5.39 16.54 12.37
C CYS A 218 -6.78 16.25 11.79
N VAL A 219 -6.96 16.62 10.52
CA VAL A 219 -8.01 16.06 9.67
C VAL A 219 -7.44 14.84 8.95
N TYR A 220 -8.04 13.68 9.19
CA TYR A 220 -7.67 12.40 8.62
C TYR A 220 -8.59 12.09 7.42
N CYS A 221 -8.02 12.13 6.23
CA CYS A 221 -8.69 11.76 4.98
C CYS A 221 -8.16 10.45 4.41
N THR A 222 -8.93 9.83 3.53
CA THR A 222 -8.59 8.58 2.84
C THR A 222 -8.81 8.70 1.34
N THR A 223 -7.75 8.47 0.56
CA THR A 223 -7.79 8.53 -0.92
C THR A 223 -8.11 7.19 -1.59
N SER A 224 -7.85 6.08 -0.89
CA SER A 224 -8.02 4.73 -1.44
C SER A 224 -8.96 3.92 -0.55
N CYS A 225 -10.18 3.70 -1.03
CA CYS A 225 -11.29 3.12 -0.28
C CYS A 225 -12.09 2.12 -1.12
N PHE A 226 -12.94 1.34 -0.45
CA PHE A 226 -13.87 0.44 -1.13
C PHE A 226 -15.08 1.25 -1.61
N ALA A 227 -15.56 0.95 -2.81
CA ALA A 227 -16.84 1.48 -3.27
C ALA A 227 -17.95 0.94 -2.34
N PRO A 228 -19.07 1.66 -2.15
CA PRO A 228 -19.55 2.83 -2.89
C PRO A 228 -18.90 4.16 -2.49
N ARG A 229 -18.04 4.17 -1.48
CA ARG A 229 -17.35 5.38 -1.06
C ARG A 229 -16.40 5.89 -2.14
N GLY A 230 -16.60 7.14 -2.51
CA GLY A 230 -15.64 7.96 -3.22
C GLY A 230 -14.48 8.32 -2.31
N TYR A 231 -13.31 8.52 -2.88
CA TYR A 231 -12.21 9.00 -2.05
C TYR A 231 -12.46 10.43 -1.59
N ASP A 232 -11.80 10.84 -0.50
CA ASP A 232 -12.12 12.13 0.10
C ASP A 232 -11.87 13.31 -0.85
N LYS A 233 -12.68 14.38 -0.71
CA LYS A 233 -12.48 15.69 -1.33
C LYS A 233 -11.24 16.40 -0.77
N ILE A 234 -10.07 15.81 -0.99
CA ILE A 234 -8.80 16.19 -0.36
C ILE A 234 -8.31 17.58 -0.76
N ILE A 235 -8.78 18.13 -1.89
CA ILE A 235 -8.41 19.47 -2.33
C ILE A 235 -9.10 20.50 -1.43
N GLU A 236 -10.40 20.33 -1.24
CA GLU A 236 -11.27 21.15 -0.39
C GLU A 236 -10.85 21.03 1.07
N VAL A 237 -10.65 19.81 1.57
CA VAL A 237 -10.16 19.59 2.93
C VAL A 237 -8.76 20.20 3.13
N ALA A 238 -7.86 20.12 2.14
CA ALA A 238 -6.57 20.79 2.23
C ALA A 238 -6.71 22.32 2.35
N GLN A 239 -7.69 22.93 1.69
CA GLN A 239 -7.97 24.37 1.84
C GLN A 239 -8.47 24.70 3.24
N LEU A 240 -9.36 23.87 3.82
CA LEU A 240 -9.81 24.01 5.22
C LEU A 240 -8.64 23.88 6.20
N CYS A 241 -7.82 22.84 6.06
CA CYS A 241 -6.63 22.63 6.88
C CYS A 241 -5.63 23.78 6.80
N LYS A 242 -5.57 24.48 5.66
CA LYS A 242 -4.80 25.71 5.51
C LYS A 242 -5.46 26.88 6.24
N LYS A 243 -6.78 27.07 6.11
CA LYS A 243 -7.57 28.13 6.75
C LYS A 243 -7.48 28.06 8.28
N TYR A 244 -7.67 26.87 8.86
CA TYR A 244 -7.70 26.64 10.32
C TYR A 244 -6.36 26.17 10.89
N GLU A 245 -5.28 26.29 10.13
CA GLU A 245 -3.92 25.86 10.53
C GLU A 245 -3.85 24.47 11.19
N THR A 246 -4.67 23.54 10.72
CA THR A 246 -4.77 22.18 11.25
C THR A 246 -4.01 21.19 10.35
N PRO A 247 -3.18 20.28 10.91
CA PRO A 247 -2.50 19.27 10.11
C PRO A 247 -3.47 18.43 9.26
N HIS A 248 -3.10 18.19 8.00
CA HIS A 248 -3.86 17.33 7.10
C HIS A 248 -3.10 16.02 6.85
N PHE A 249 -3.73 14.93 7.25
CA PHE A 249 -3.19 13.59 7.18
C PHE A 249 -3.99 12.74 6.18
N ILE A 250 -3.35 12.31 5.10
CA ILE A 250 -3.99 11.49 4.07
C ILE A 250 -3.52 10.03 4.14
N ASN A 251 -4.45 9.12 4.42
CA ASN A 251 -4.27 7.69 4.20
C ASN A 251 -4.41 7.35 2.71
N ASN A 252 -3.27 7.17 2.04
CA ASN A 252 -3.16 6.79 0.63
C ASN A 252 -2.73 5.32 0.46
N ALA A 253 -3.22 4.43 1.33
CA ALA A 253 -2.84 3.02 1.43
C ALA A 253 -2.53 2.35 0.08
N TYR A 254 -3.45 2.42 -0.89
CA TYR A 254 -3.30 1.81 -2.21
C TYR A 254 -3.67 2.77 -3.35
N GLY A 255 -3.49 4.08 -3.15
CA GLY A 255 -3.86 5.07 -4.18
C GLY A 255 -2.71 5.49 -5.09
N LEU A 256 -1.45 5.10 -4.83
CA LEU A 256 -0.32 5.43 -5.73
C LEU A 256 -0.52 4.86 -7.14
N GLN A 257 -1.19 3.71 -7.25
CA GLN A 257 -1.54 3.08 -8.52
C GLN A 257 -2.62 3.82 -9.35
N CYS A 258 -3.16 4.93 -8.84
CA CYS A 258 -4.23 5.69 -9.50
C CYS A 258 -3.78 7.11 -9.85
N GLY A 259 -3.55 7.36 -11.15
CA GLY A 259 -3.13 8.68 -11.63
C GLY A 259 -4.11 9.82 -11.30
N ARG A 260 -5.41 9.55 -11.15
CA ARG A 260 -6.38 10.56 -10.69
C ARG A 260 -6.11 10.98 -9.25
N VAL A 261 -5.87 10.02 -8.35
CA VAL A 261 -5.50 10.30 -6.96
C VAL A 261 -4.20 11.10 -6.90
N SER A 262 -3.19 10.71 -7.69
CA SER A 262 -1.93 11.48 -7.79
C SER A 262 -2.14 12.93 -8.22
N ASN A 263 -3.00 13.17 -9.22
CA ASN A 263 -3.34 14.52 -9.68
C ASN A 263 -4.01 15.35 -8.58
N ASP A 264 -4.98 14.78 -7.87
CA ASP A 264 -5.71 15.47 -6.83
C ASP A 264 -4.82 15.75 -5.60
N ILE A 265 -3.88 14.86 -5.27
CA ILE A 265 -2.85 15.14 -4.26
C ILE A 265 -1.96 16.31 -4.69
N ASN A 266 -1.50 16.35 -5.95
CA ASN A 266 -0.71 17.51 -6.44
C ASN A 266 -1.51 18.82 -6.30
N LEU A 267 -2.81 18.81 -6.61
CA LEU A 267 -3.68 19.97 -6.47
C LEU A 267 -3.93 20.35 -5.02
N ALA A 268 -4.15 19.37 -4.13
CA ALA A 268 -4.33 19.59 -2.70
C ALA A 268 -3.10 20.25 -2.06
N VAL A 269 -1.90 19.75 -2.39
CA VAL A 269 -0.62 20.36 -1.94
C VAL A 269 -0.44 21.78 -2.51
N LYS A 270 -0.88 22.02 -3.76
CA LYS A 270 -0.77 23.33 -4.41
C LYS A 270 -1.73 24.36 -3.82
N LYS A 271 -2.99 23.97 -3.56
CA LYS A 271 -4.07 24.90 -3.16
C LYS A 271 -4.20 25.05 -1.65
N GLY A 272 -3.81 24.04 -0.87
CA GLY A 272 -4.06 23.97 0.56
C GLY A 272 -2.86 23.48 1.37
N ARG A 273 -3.15 22.81 2.48
CA ARG A 273 -2.21 22.17 3.39
C ARG A 273 -2.36 20.66 3.30
N VAL A 274 -1.25 19.98 3.09
CA VAL A 274 -1.09 18.53 3.22
C VAL A 274 0.21 18.31 3.96
N ASP A 275 0.16 17.68 5.14
CA ASP A 275 1.35 17.50 5.98
C ASP A 275 2.02 16.16 5.67
N VAL A 276 1.23 15.09 5.61
CA VAL A 276 1.75 13.73 5.45
C VAL A 276 0.77 12.82 4.74
N LEU A 277 1.31 11.93 3.92
CA LEU A 277 0.61 10.84 3.27
C LEU A 277 1.29 9.51 3.61
N ILE A 278 0.51 8.44 3.65
CA ILE A 278 1.04 7.09 3.87
C ILE A 278 0.46 6.10 2.87
N SER A 279 1.31 5.27 2.29
CA SER A 279 0.93 4.19 1.36
C SER A 279 1.55 2.87 1.78
N SER A 280 0.90 1.75 1.45
CA SER A 280 1.48 0.41 1.64
C SER A 280 2.39 0.06 0.47
N THR A 281 3.45 -0.72 0.72
CA THR A 281 4.31 -1.19 -0.36
C THR A 281 3.66 -2.35 -1.11
N ASP A 282 3.07 -3.31 -0.39
CA ASP A 282 2.44 -4.50 -0.97
C ASP A 282 1.34 -4.17 -1.99
N LYS A 283 0.48 -3.20 -1.68
CA LYS A 283 -0.67 -2.86 -2.52
C LYS A 283 -0.33 -2.03 -3.75
N ASN A 284 0.85 -1.40 -3.79
CA ASN A 284 1.23 -0.50 -4.88
C ASN A 284 2.41 -1.02 -5.70
N PHE A 285 3.21 -1.93 -5.15
CA PHE A 285 4.45 -2.42 -5.76
C PHE A 285 4.56 -3.95 -5.76
N MET A 286 3.49 -4.69 -5.41
CA MET A 286 3.45 -6.15 -5.54
C MET A 286 4.55 -6.88 -4.74
N VAL A 287 4.86 -6.35 -3.55
CA VAL A 287 5.80 -6.96 -2.59
C VAL A 287 5.05 -7.62 -1.43
N PRO A 288 5.72 -8.45 -0.59
CA PRO A 288 5.08 -9.01 0.60
C PRO A 288 4.51 -7.94 1.55
N VAL A 289 3.44 -8.32 2.27
CA VAL A 289 2.84 -7.47 3.30
C VAL A 289 3.85 -7.18 4.40
N GLY A 290 3.90 -5.92 4.84
CA GLY A 290 4.71 -5.52 6.00
C GLY A 290 5.48 -4.22 5.81
N GLY A 291 5.47 -3.63 4.61
CA GLY A 291 6.07 -2.33 4.34
C GLY A 291 5.07 -1.21 4.12
N SER A 292 5.51 0.01 4.38
CA SER A 292 4.79 1.24 4.02
C SER A 292 5.76 2.38 3.76
N ILE A 293 5.23 3.43 3.15
CA ILE A 293 5.97 4.64 2.80
C ILE A 293 5.24 5.81 3.45
N ILE A 294 5.96 6.58 4.28
CA ILE A 294 5.52 7.84 4.86
C ILE A 294 6.18 8.95 4.06
N TYR A 295 5.39 9.87 3.50
CA TYR A 295 5.92 10.87 2.57
C TYR A 295 5.11 12.15 2.60
N GLY A 296 5.69 13.24 2.10
CA GLY A 296 5.03 14.53 2.11
C GLY A 296 5.74 15.62 1.30
N PRO A 297 5.10 16.80 1.15
CA PRO A 297 5.79 17.98 0.66
C PRO A 297 6.77 18.46 1.76
N LYS A 298 8.05 18.65 1.43
CA LYS A 298 9.17 18.92 2.38
C LYS A 298 8.99 20.11 3.35
N LYS A 299 7.89 20.87 3.31
CA LYS A 299 7.69 22.13 4.05
C LYS A 299 7.61 22.01 5.58
N LYS A 300 7.30 20.84 6.15
CA LYS A 300 6.94 20.72 7.59
C LYS A 300 7.74 19.68 8.39
N ASP A 301 8.80 19.12 7.79
CA ASP A 301 9.73 18.15 8.40
C ASP A 301 9.10 16.93 9.11
N ILE A 302 7.80 16.67 8.93
CA ILE A 302 7.11 15.59 9.64
C ILE A 302 7.70 14.21 9.30
N VAL A 303 8.12 13.99 8.05
CA VAL A 303 8.77 12.75 7.62
C VAL A 303 10.09 12.54 8.38
N GLU A 304 10.88 13.61 8.55
CA GLU A 304 12.13 13.57 9.33
C GLU A 304 11.87 13.36 10.82
N LYS A 305 10.85 14.01 11.38
CA LYS A 305 10.46 13.81 12.78
C LYS A 305 10.01 12.38 13.03
N VAL A 306 9.20 11.81 12.13
CA VAL A 306 8.78 10.40 12.22
C VAL A 306 9.99 9.46 12.14
N ASN A 307 10.95 9.77 11.27
CA ASN A 307 12.20 9.03 11.14
C ASN A 307 13.02 9.00 12.46
N LYS A 308 13.10 10.13 13.18
CA LYS A 308 13.78 10.24 14.48
C LYS A 308 12.98 9.64 15.64
N ASN A 309 11.65 9.66 15.54
CA ASN A 309 10.75 9.13 16.56
C ASN A 309 10.57 7.62 16.50
N TYR A 310 11.03 6.95 15.43
CA TYR A 310 11.07 5.49 15.39
C TYR A 310 12.13 4.98 16.38
N PRO A 311 11.77 4.22 17.43
CA PRO A 311 12.72 3.81 18.45
C PRO A 311 13.50 2.56 18.00
N GLY A 312 14.80 2.71 17.77
CA GLY A 312 15.68 1.59 17.47
C GLY A 312 15.91 1.32 15.99
N ARG A 313 16.60 0.20 15.72
CA ARG A 313 16.78 -0.33 14.36
C ARG A 313 15.52 -1.07 13.93
N ALA A 314 15.31 -1.17 12.63
CA ALA A 314 14.21 -1.93 12.06
C ALA A 314 14.69 -3.04 11.11
N SER A 315 13.79 -3.95 10.74
CA SER A 315 14.04 -4.96 9.72
C SER A 315 14.33 -4.30 8.36
N GLY A 316 15.27 -4.87 7.58
CA GLY A 316 15.54 -4.42 6.21
C GLY A 316 14.63 -5.02 5.15
N SER A 317 13.83 -6.04 5.48
CA SER A 317 13.12 -6.87 4.48
C SER A 317 12.25 -6.04 3.54
N ALA A 318 11.33 -5.23 4.06
CA ALA A 318 10.42 -4.43 3.22
C ALA A 318 11.15 -3.39 2.35
N VAL A 319 12.30 -2.90 2.82
CA VAL A 319 13.13 -1.95 2.07
C VAL A 319 13.85 -2.65 0.92
N ILE A 320 14.38 -3.86 1.17
CA ILE A 320 15.03 -4.70 0.17
C ILE A 320 14.00 -5.19 -0.86
N ASP A 321 12.83 -5.63 -0.43
CA ASP A 321 11.78 -6.09 -1.35
C ASP A 321 11.41 -4.97 -2.33
N LEU A 322 11.11 -3.77 -1.82
CA LEU A 322 10.80 -2.61 -2.67
C LEU A 322 11.98 -2.23 -3.57
N PHE A 323 13.21 -2.26 -3.04
CA PHE A 323 14.43 -1.97 -3.81
C PHE A 323 14.56 -2.87 -5.03
N LEU A 324 14.53 -4.18 -4.80
CA LEU A 324 14.70 -5.19 -5.84
C LEU A 324 13.56 -5.14 -6.84
N THR A 325 12.33 -4.99 -6.37
CA THR A 325 11.18 -4.89 -7.25
C THR A 325 11.26 -3.67 -8.16
N LEU A 326 11.69 -2.50 -7.67
CA LEU A 326 11.84 -1.32 -8.52
C LEU A 326 12.95 -1.48 -9.57
N LEU A 327 14.06 -2.15 -9.24
CA LEU A 327 15.11 -2.47 -10.21
C LEU A 327 14.65 -3.47 -11.28
N GLN A 328 13.88 -4.49 -10.89
CA GLN A 328 13.35 -5.51 -11.81
C GLN A 328 12.14 -5.03 -12.62
N MET A 329 11.33 -4.13 -12.08
CA MET A 329 10.24 -3.52 -12.83
C MET A 329 10.80 -2.55 -13.88
N GLY A 330 11.77 -1.72 -13.52
CA GLY A 330 12.17 -0.59 -14.34
C GLY A 330 11.03 0.42 -14.55
N GLU A 331 11.31 1.50 -15.26
CA GLU A 331 10.29 2.50 -15.56
C GLU A 331 9.21 1.96 -16.50
N ASP A 332 9.64 1.23 -17.53
CA ASP A 332 8.75 0.83 -18.63
C ASP A 332 7.66 -0.13 -18.14
N ASN A 333 8.00 -1.14 -17.33
CA ASN A 333 6.98 -2.05 -16.80
C ASN A 333 6.13 -1.39 -15.72
N LEU A 334 6.68 -0.50 -14.89
CA LEU A 334 5.86 0.24 -13.92
C LEU A 334 4.80 1.09 -14.64
N ARG A 335 5.16 1.79 -15.72
CA ARG A 335 4.21 2.53 -16.55
C ARG A 335 3.20 1.60 -17.22
N ALA A 336 3.64 0.46 -17.74
CA ALA A 336 2.77 -0.54 -18.35
C ALA A 336 1.73 -1.07 -17.35
N LEU A 337 2.14 -1.45 -16.14
CA LEU A 337 1.24 -1.93 -15.08
C LEU A 337 0.20 -0.87 -14.66
N LEU A 338 0.58 0.41 -14.58
CA LEU A 338 -0.35 1.49 -14.28
C LEU A 338 -1.38 1.71 -15.39
N LYS A 339 -0.95 1.58 -16.66
CA LYS A 339 -1.81 1.65 -17.84
C LYS A 339 -2.76 0.46 -17.87
N GLU A 340 -2.24 -0.76 -17.74
CA GLU A 340 -3.00 -2.00 -17.74
C GLU A 340 -4.06 -1.99 -16.64
N ARG A 341 -3.72 -1.58 -15.41
CA ARG A 341 -4.69 -1.44 -14.32
C ARG A 341 -5.87 -0.52 -14.69
N LYS A 342 -5.60 0.59 -15.40
CA LYS A 342 -6.66 1.51 -15.87
C LYS A 342 -7.54 0.87 -16.94
N GLU A 343 -6.94 0.12 -17.86
CA GLU A 343 -7.66 -0.63 -18.90
C GLU A 343 -8.50 -1.75 -18.27
N ASN A 344 -7.94 -2.50 -17.33
CA ASN A 344 -8.61 -3.56 -16.57
C ASN A 344 -9.76 -3.02 -15.71
N PHE A 345 -9.64 -1.81 -15.14
CA PHE A 345 -10.77 -1.17 -14.47
C PHE A 345 -11.93 -0.90 -15.45
N LYS A 346 -11.64 -0.38 -16.64
CA LYS A 346 -12.67 -0.15 -17.66
C LYS A 346 -13.29 -1.48 -18.12
N TYR A 347 -12.44 -2.46 -18.44
CA TYR A 347 -12.86 -3.77 -18.91
C TYR A 347 -13.73 -4.51 -17.88
N LEU A 348 -13.31 -4.52 -16.61
CA LEU A 348 -14.10 -5.10 -15.52
C LEU A 348 -15.46 -4.40 -15.39
N PHE A 349 -15.50 -3.07 -15.43
CA PHE A 349 -16.75 -2.30 -15.31
C PHE A 349 -17.75 -2.65 -16.41
N GLU A 350 -17.31 -2.64 -17.66
CA GLU A 350 -18.17 -2.91 -18.82
C GLU A 350 -18.71 -4.33 -18.80
N ASN A 351 -17.85 -5.33 -18.54
CA ASN A 351 -18.25 -6.73 -18.61
C ASN A 351 -19.01 -7.21 -17.36
N ILE A 352 -18.69 -6.70 -16.17
CA ILE A 352 -19.46 -7.04 -14.97
C ILE A 352 -20.88 -6.47 -15.05
N GLN A 353 -21.05 -5.27 -15.60
CA GLN A 353 -22.36 -4.68 -15.85
C GLN A 353 -23.21 -5.60 -16.74
N THR A 354 -22.65 -6.08 -17.86
CA THR A 354 -23.34 -7.03 -18.76
C THR A 354 -23.76 -8.33 -18.05
N VAL A 355 -22.94 -8.87 -17.13
CA VAL A 355 -23.32 -10.06 -16.36
C VAL A 355 -24.45 -9.74 -15.37
N LEU A 356 -24.35 -8.62 -14.65
CA LEU A 356 -25.31 -8.22 -13.64
C LEU A 356 -26.71 -7.92 -14.21
N GLU A 357 -26.77 -7.30 -15.39
CA GLU A 357 -28.03 -6.96 -16.06
C GLU A 357 -28.92 -8.18 -16.34
N LYS A 358 -28.33 -9.36 -16.57
CA LYS A 358 -29.08 -10.62 -16.75
C LYS A 358 -29.92 -11.01 -15.52
N TYR A 359 -29.52 -10.53 -14.35
CA TYR A 359 -30.13 -10.83 -13.05
C TYR A 359 -30.81 -9.59 -12.44
N GLY A 360 -31.05 -8.55 -13.24
CA GLY A 360 -31.64 -7.29 -12.80
C GLY A 360 -30.76 -6.46 -11.84
N GLU A 361 -29.49 -6.83 -11.70
CA GLU A 361 -28.51 -6.12 -10.88
C GLU A 361 -27.74 -5.09 -11.70
N ARG A 362 -27.01 -4.21 -11.02
CA ARG A 362 -26.17 -3.21 -11.68
C ARG A 362 -24.93 -2.85 -10.87
N VAL A 363 -23.96 -2.25 -11.55
CA VAL A 363 -22.85 -1.56 -10.89
C VAL A 363 -23.35 -0.23 -10.32
N LEU A 364 -22.94 0.08 -9.09
CA LEU A 364 -23.16 1.37 -8.42
C LEU A 364 -22.14 2.39 -8.93
N ILE A 365 -22.60 3.57 -9.34
CA ILE A 365 -21.77 4.59 -9.99
C ILE A 365 -21.02 5.46 -8.97
N SER A 366 -19.87 4.96 -8.52
CA SER A 366 -18.92 5.75 -7.71
C SER A 366 -17.95 6.54 -8.61
N LYS A 367 -18.32 7.78 -8.97
CA LYS A 367 -17.58 8.61 -9.94
C LYS A 367 -16.13 8.86 -9.53
N ASN A 368 -15.85 8.95 -8.24
CA ASN A 368 -14.52 9.24 -7.72
C ASN A 368 -13.74 7.97 -7.37
N ASN A 369 -14.37 6.81 -7.23
CA ASN A 369 -13.64 5.55 -7.07
C ASN A 369 -13.15 5.00 -8.44
N LYS A 370 -11.83 4.83 -8.60
CA LYS A 370 -11.20 4.33 -9.84
C LYS A 370 -10.38 3.06 -9.65
N ILE A 371 -10.58 2.41 -8.50
CA ILE A 371 -9.94 1.13 -8.15
C ILE A 371 -11.01 0.11 -7.78
N SER A 372 -11.94 0.47 -6.88
CA SER A 372 -13.02 -0.41 -6.42
C SER A 372 -14.36 -0.05 -7.07
N MET A 373 -15.21 -1.07 -7.23
CA MET A 373 -16.59 -0.98 -7.71
C MET A 373 -17.51 -1.69 -6.71
N ALA A 374 -18.72 -1.21 -6.57
CA ALA A 374 -19.78 -1.86 -5.80
C ALA A 374 -20.89 -2.27 -6.78
N CYS A 375 -21.49 -3.43 -6.53
CA CYS A 375 -22.50 -4.06 -7.38
C CYS A 375 -23.69 -4.44 -6.52
N THR A 376 -24.90 -4.06 -6.94
CA THR A 376 -26.10 -4.39 -6.17
C THR A 376 -26.28 -5.90 -6.08
N LEU A 377 -26.92 -6.33 -5.00
CA LEU A 377 -27.31 -7.73 -4.79
C LEU A 377 -28.75 -7.77 -4.25
N LYS A 378 -29.64 -6.97 -4.86
CA LYS A 378 -31.00 -6.68 -4.36
C LYS A 378 -32.04 -7.71 -4.80
N ASN A 379 -31.84 -8.40 -5.91
CA ASN A 379 -32.81 -9.34 -6.50
C ASN A 379 -32.52 -10.79 -6.09
N LEU A 380 -32.08 -11.01 -4.85
CA LEU A 380 -31.90 -12.35 -4.33
C LEU A 380 -33.27 -13.00 -4.00
N PRO A 381 -33.40 -14.34 -4.09
CA PRO A 381 -34.61 -15.04 -3.67
C PRO A 381 -35.00 -14.71 -2.22
N ASP A 382 -36.30 -14.74 -1.92
CA ASP A 382 -36.81 -14.48 -0.58
C ASP A 382 -36.15 -15.41 0.47
N GLY A 383 -35.71 -14.82 1.58
CA GLY A 383 -35.02 -15.54 2.65
C GLY A 383 -33.56 -15.90 2.35
N TYR A 384 -33.02 -15.60 1.17
CA TYR A 384 -31.62 -15.83 0.86
C TYR A 384 -30.73 -14.82 1.60
N ASP A 385 -29.78 -15.32 2.38
CA ASP A 385 -28.79 -14.47 3.04
C ASP A 385 -27.71 -14.00 2.05
N PRO A 386 -27.57 -12.69 1.78
CA PRO A 386 -26.53 -12.15 0.90
C PRO A 386 -25.12 -12.64 1.26
N THR A 387 -24.83 -12.90 2.54
CA THR A 387 -23.49 -13.34 2.98
C THR A 387 -23.11 -14.73 2.44
N PHE A 388 -24.08 -15.59 2.14
CA PHE A 388 -23.84 -16.89 1.51
C PHE A 388 -23.26 -16.73 0.09
N PHE A 389 -23.63 -15.68 -0.63
CA PHE A 389 -23.01 -15.35 -1.92
C PHE A 389 -21.49 -15.16 -1.78
N GLY A 390 -21.06 -14.50 -0.70
CA GLY A 390 -19.65 -14.27 -0.41
C GLY A 390 -18.87 -15.58 -0.19
N SER A 391 -19.37 -16.45 0.69
CA SER A 391 -18.75 -17.77 0.94
C SER A 391 -18.79 -18.67 -0.29
N TYR A 392 -19.86 -18.58 -1.07
CA TYR A 392 -20.04 -19.36 -2.30
C TYR A 392 -19.08 -18.94 -3.42
N MET A 393 -18.77 -17.65 -3.53
CA MET A 393 -17.73 -17.14 -4.43
C MET A 393 -16.33 -17.54 -3.94
N PHE A 394 -16.11 -17.49 -2.62
CA PHE A 394 -14.84 -17.91 -2.03
C PHE A 394 -14.54 -19.40 -2.29
N SER A 395 -15.52 -20.29 -2.14
CA SER A 395 -15.35 -21.72 -2.45
C SER A 395 -15.06 -21.98 -3.94
N ARG A 396 -15.43 -21.04 -4.81
CA ARG A 396 -15.07 -21.00 -6.24
C ARG A 396 -13.72 -20.36 -6.53
N ARG A 397 -12.87 -20.18 -5.51
CA ARG A 397 -11.54 -19.57 -5.63
C ARG A 397 -11.59 -18.14 -6.15
N VAL A 398 -12.62 -17.38 -5.74
CA VAL A 398 -12.69 -15.92 -5.94
C VAL A 398 -12.34 -15.24 -4.62
N SER A 399 -11.18 -14.60 -4.55
CA SER A 399 -10.72 -13.83 -3.40
C SER A 399 -10.95 -12.33 -3.61
N GLY A 400 -10.99 -11.56 -2.52
CA GLY A 400 -11.12 -10.09 -2.57
C GLY A 400 -12.55 -9.56 -2.75
N LEU A 401 -13.51 -10.40 -3.14
CA LEU A 401 -14.93 -10.05 -3.14
C LEU A 401 -15.44 -9.90 -1.69
N ARG A 402 -16.15 -8.80 -1.42
CA ARG A 402 -16.76 -8.55 -0.11
C ARG A 402 -18.24 -8.30 -0.27
N VAL A 403 -19.07 -9.03 0.48
CA VAL A 403 -20.52 -8.80 0.52
C VAL A 403 -20.88 -7.98 1.76
N LEU A 404 -21.74 -6.99 1.56
CA LEU A 404 -22.23 -6.09 2.59
C LEU A 404 -23.76 -6.16 2.60
N LYS A 405 -24.33 -6.40 3.80
CA LYS A 405 -25.77 -6.38 4.06
C LYS A 405 -26.06 -5.56 5.31
N ALA A 406 -27.32 -5.17 5.50
CA ALA A 406 -27.74 -4.60 6.76
C ALA A 406 -27.54 -5.61 7.89
N GLY A 407 -27.07 -5.16 9.05
CA GLY A 407 -26.67 -6.06 10.12
C GLY A 407 -26.57 -5.38 11.48
N PRO A 408 -26.22 -6.15 12.53
CA PRO A 408 -26.10 -5.63 13.88
C PRO A 408 -24.99 -4.57 13.98
N GLU A 409 -25.11 -3.72 14.99
CA GLU A 409 -24.07 -2.76 15.31
C GLU A 409 -22.73 -3.45 15.58
N LYS A 410 -21.66 -2.83 15.07
CA LYS A 410 -20.30 -3.30 15.27
C LYS A 410 -19.48 -2.25 15.98
N GLU A 411 -18.79 -2.66 17.03
CA GLU A 411 -17.86 -1.81 17.74
C GLU A 411 -16.44 -1.97 17.21
N VAL A 412 -15.79 -0.85 16.88
CA VAL A 412 -14.38 -0.80 16.47
C VAL A 412 -13.69 0.37 17.16
N GLY A 413 -12.72 0.06 18.01
CA GLY A 413 -11.96 1.10 18.71
C GLY A 413 -12.84 1.97 19.62
N GLY A 414 -13.84 1.39 20.29
CA GLY A 414 -14.76 2.09 21.18
C GLY A 414 -15.84 2.93 20.47
N VAL A 415 -15.92 2.87 19.13
CA VAL A 415 -16.97 3.54 18.35
C VAL A 415 -17.90 2.48 17.77
N LYS A 416 -19.21 2.69 17.93
CA LYS A 416 -20.26 1.82 17.39
C LYS A 416 -20.66 2.31 16.01
N PHE A 417 -20.80 1.38 15.07
CA PHE A 417 -21.21 1.65 13.70
C PHE A 417 -22.36 0.74 13.31
N LYS A 418 -23.38 1.30 12.67
CA LYS A 418 -24.39 0.49 11.98
C LYS A 418 -23.88 0.13 10.59
N ASN A 419 -24.29 -1.04 10.11
CA ASN A 419 -24.00 -1.51 8.75
C ASN A 419 -22.51 -1.48 8.38
N TYR A 420 -21.62 -1.74 9.36
CA TYR A 420 -20.18 -1.60 9.20
C TYR A 420 -19.63 -2.32 7.95
N GLY A 421 -19.00 -1.54 7.09
CA GLY A 421 -18.48 -1.95 5.79
C GLY A 421 -19.11 -1.17 4.64
N SER A 422 -20.32 -0.62 4.84
CA SER A 422 -21.00 0.28 3.89
C SER A 422 -20.45 1.70 3.89
N HIS A 423 -19.71 2.10 4.94
CA HIS A 423 -19.26 3.47 5.18
C HIS A 423 -20.36 4.46 5.56
N SER A 424 -21.59 3.99 5.80
CA SER A 424 -22.73 4.81 6.22
C SER A 424 -23.73 3.98 7.01
N ASP A 425 -24.31 4.57 8.05
CA ASP A 425 -25.30 3.90 8.87
C ASP A 425 -26.59 3.58 8.10
N ASN A 426 -26.92 4.34 7.05
CA ASN A 426 -28.19 4.25 6.34
C ASN A 426 -28.04 4.21 4.81
N TYR A 427 -26.99 3.55 4.29
CA TYR A 427 -26.75 3.50 2.84
C TYR A 427 -27.89 2.81 2.07
N SER A 428 -28.49 3.51 1.10
CA SER A 428 -29.76 3.06 0.47
C SER A 428 -29.62 1.88 -0.50
N HIS A 429 -28.38 1.53 -0.89
CA HIS A 429 -28.12 0.46 -1.86
C HIS A 429 -27.63 -0.85 -1.24
N LEU A 430 -27.83 -1.07 0.06
CA LEU A 430 -27.67 -2.39 0.66
C LEU A 430 -28.75 -3.38 0.18
N PRO A 431 -28.44 -4.69 0.06
CA PRO A 431 -27.10 -5.27 0.08
C PRO A 431 -26.36 -5.09 -1.25
N PHE A 432 -25.03 -5.14 -1.20
CA PHE A 432 -24.15 -5.06 -2.37
C PHE A 432 -22.88 -5.89 -2.15
N PHE A 433 -22.13 -6.15 -3.20
CA PHE A 433 -20.77 -6.68 -3.09
C PHE A 433 -19.75 -5.76 -3.78
N THR A 434 -18.49 -5.84 -3.37
CA THR A 434 -17.41 -5.04 -3.95
C THR A 434 -16.39 -5.89 -4.67
N VAL A 435 -15.88 -5.37 -5.78
CA VAL A 435 -14.72 -5.88 -6.51
C VAL A 435 -13.74 -4.73 -6.80
N ALA A 436 -12.55 -5.03 -7.29
CA ALA A 436 -11.56 -4.01 -7.62
C ALA A 436 -10.63 -4.43 -8.75
N ALA A 437 -10.16 -3.45 -9.52
CA ALA A 437 -9.07 -3.60 -10.47
C ALA A 437 -7.81 -2.90 -9.91
N ALA A 438 -7.03 -3.68 -9.17
CA ALA A 438 -5.75 -3.27 -8.59
C ALA A 438 -4.56 -3.65 -9.50
N ILE A 439 -3.42 -3.01 -9.26
CA ILE A 439 -2.19 -3.20 -10.05
C ILE A 439 -1.75 -4.65 -10.01
N GLY A 440 -1.33 -5.18 -11.16
CA GLY A 440 -0.94 -6.59 -11.31
C GLY A 440 -2.09 -7.56 -11.55
N GLY A 441 -3.35 -7.14 -11.38
CA GLY A 441 -4.50 -7.94 -11.82
C GLY A 441 -4.59 -7.97 -13.34
N THR A 442 -4.85 -9.14 -13.91
CA THR A 442 -4.84 -9.40 -15.36
C THR A 442 -6.25 -9.49 -15.94
N GLN A 443 -6.39 -9.25 -17.26
CA GLN A 443 -7.65 -9.47 -17.96
C GLN A 443 -8.14 -10.93 -17.84
N LYS A 444 -7.22 -11.90 -17.89
CA LYS A 444 -7.55 -13.33 -17.73
C LYS A 444 -8.20 -13.64 -16.38
N GLU A 445 -7.74 -13.01 -15.30
CA GLU A 445 -8.37 -13.16 -13.98
C GLU A 445 -9.76 -12.54 -13.95
N ILE A 446 -9.97 -11.42 -14.64
CA ILE A 446 -11.29 -10.80 -14.81
C ILE A 446 -12.23 -11.76 -15.56
N ASP A 447 -11.80 -12.36 -16.66
CA ASP A 447 -12.62 -13.30 -17.43
C ASP A 447 -13.05 -14.52 -16.60
N VAL A 448 -12.12 -15.09 -15.83
CA VAL A 448 -12.41 -16.21 -14.93
C VAL A 448 -13.38 -15.79 -13.83
N PHE A 449 -13.22 -14.59 -13.28
CA PHE A 449 -14.16 -14.04 -12.29
C PHE A 449 -15.56 -13.87 -12.87
N LEU A 450 -15.69 -13.25 -14.05
CA LEU A 450 -16.98 -12.99 -14.70
C LEU A 450 -17.74 -14.29 -15.01
N LYS A 451 -17.03 -15.33 -15.49
CA LYS A 451 -17.63 -16.65 -15.69
C LYS A 451 -18.18 -17.23 -14.39
N ARG A 452 -17.38 -17.21 -13.32
CA ARG A 452 -17.78 -17.74 -12.00
C ARG A 452 -18.93 -16.93 -11.39
N LEU A 453 -18.96 -15.62 -11.63
CA LEU A 453 -20.03 -14.72 -11.21
C LEU A 453 -21.33 -15.08 -11.91
N ASP A 454 -21.32 -15.24 -13.23
CA ASP A 454 -22.50 -15.61 -14.03
C ASP A 454 -23.05 -16.97 -13.59
N GLU A 455 -22.19 -17.99 -13.46
CA GLU A 455 -22.57 -19.32 -12.95
C GLU A 455 -23.16 -19.26 -11.54
N ALA A 456 -22.63 -18.38 -10.68
CA ALA A 456 -23.11 -18.22 -9.31
C ALA A 456 -24.50 -17.58 -9.25
N LEU A 457 -24.68 -16.47 -9.97
CA LEU A 457 -25.97 -15.78 -10.03
C LEU A 457 -27.03 -16.66 -10.72
N ALA A 458 -26.68 -17.36 -11.81
CA ALA A 458 -27.57 -18.33 -12.46
C ALA A 458 -28.09 -19.38 -11.49
N LYS A 459 -27.22 -19.98 -10.67
CA LYS A 459 -27.61 -21.01 -9.70
C LYS A 459 -28.53 -20.47 -8.60
N ILE A 460 -28.31 -19.24 -8.17
CA ILE A 460 -29.13 -18.59 -7.13
C ILE A 460 -30.53 -18.31 -7.67
N HIS A 461 -30.64 -17.84 -8.92
CA HIS A 461 -31.92 -17.50 -9.54
C HIS A 461 -32.67 -18.70 -10.13
N SER A 462 -32.01 -19.84 -10.35
CA SER A 462 -32.65 -21.05 -10.92
C SER A 462 -33.35 -21.96 -9.91
N LYS A 463 -33.28 -21.66 -8.60
CA LYS A 463 -33.95 -22.43 -7.56
C LYS A 463 -35.06 -21.61 -6.89
N PRO A 464 -36.34 -21.80 -7.26
CA PRO A 464 -37.42 -21.72 -6.28
C PRO A 464 -37.35 -22.99 -5.42
N ASP A 465 -37.53 -22.84 -4.10
CA ASP A 465 -37.63 -23.89 -3.08
C ASP A 465 -36.31 -24.42 -2.45
N HIS A 466 -36.15 -24.01 -1.19
CA HIS A 466 -35.35 -24.60 -0.10
C HIS A 466 -33.88 -24.97 -0.38
N VAL A 467 -32.98 -24.06 0.02
CA VAL A 467 -31.62 -24.44 0.42
C VAL A 467 -31.61 -24.55 1.94
N GLU A 468 -31.85 -25.75 2.47
CA GLU A 468 -31.28 -26.09 3.77
C GLU A 468 -29.74 -26.09 3.63
N PRO A 469 -29.00 -25.61 4.65
CA PRO A 469 -27.56 -25.71 4.64
C PRO A 469 -27.15 -27.19 4.62
N GLU A 470 -26.34 -27.59 3.63
CA GLU A 470 -25.62 -28.85 3.73
C GLU A 470 -24.72 -28.77 4.98
N GLU A 471 -25.15 -29.41 6.06
CA GLU A 471 -24.29 -29.75 7.18
C GLU A 471 -23.11 -30.56 6.65
N SER A 472 -21.92 -29.96 6.66
CA SER A 472 -20.68 -30.70 6.60
C SER A 472 -20.56 -31.56 7.86
N LYS A 473 -21.10 -32.78 7.82
CA LYS A 473 -20.74 -33.85 8.74
C LYS A 473 -19.33 -34.33 8.38
N GLU A 474 -18.32 -33.62 8.85
CA GLU A 474 -17.01 -34.22 9.12
C GLU A 474 -16.79 -34.18 10.63
N ASP A 475 -16.92 -35.36 11.24
CA ASP A 475 -16.51 -35.65 12.61
C ASP A 475 -15.04 -35.28 12.80
N CYS A 476 -14.78 -34.14 13.44
CA CYS A 476 -13.52 -33.90 14.15
C CYS A 476 -13.81 -34.03 15.64
N LYS A 477 -13.60 -35.24 16.15
CA LYS A 477 -13.44 -35.50 17.59
C LYS A 477 -12.25 -34.68 18.09
N GLU A 478 -12.51 -33.79 19.04
CA GLU A 478 -11.47 -33.16 19.86
C GLU A 478 -10.73 -34.24 20.69
N PRO A 479 -9.39 -34.23 20.74
CA PRO A 479 -8.68 -34.81 21.86
C PRO A 479 -8.47 -33.75 22.95
N ASN A 480 -8.78 -34.18 24.19
CA ASN A 480 -8.53 -33.50 25.46
C ASN A 480 -7.11 -32.92 25.61
#